data_AF-K4A0Y0-F1
#
_entry.id   AF-K4A0Y0-F1
#
_cell.length_a   1.000
_cell.length_b   1.000
_cell.length_c   1.000
_cell.angle_alpha   90.00
_cell.angle_beta   90.00
_cell.angle_gamma   90.00
#
_symmetry.space_group_name_H-M   'P 1'
#
loop_
_entity.id
_entity.type
_entity.pdbx_description
1 polymer ?
#
loop_
_entity_poly.entity_id
_entity_poly.type
_entity_poly.pdbx_seq_one_letter_code
_entity_poly.pdbx_strand_id
1 'polypeptide(L)'
;MERSYASRSSGELATAASGGGRPVRVIPLRQPPGFGSISSSSPPWWRAAVGRARDMGPLEWAEAALPCVAWMRKYRWKEDLQADLAAGITVGVMLVPQAMSYAKLAGLHPIYGLYTGFVPLFVYAIFGSSRQLAVGPVALVSLLVSNVLGGIVNSSSELYTELAILLAFMVGILECMMGLLRLGWLIRFISHSVISGFTTASAIVIGLSQIKYFIGYNVTRSSKIIPLIESIIAGAGQFSWPPFVMGSAFLTILLTMKNIGKSNKRLRFLRASGPLTAVVLGTIFVKIFHPPAISVVGEIPQGLPKFSIPRGFEHVMSLMPTAVLITGVAILESVGIAKALAAKNGYELDSNKEASHYH
;
A
#
# COMPACT_ATOMS: atom_id res chain seq x y z
N MET A 1 -63.31 39.23 -4.51
CA MET A 1 -63.55 38.52 -3.23
C MET A 1 -64.47 37.35 -3.56
N GLU A 2 -63.86 36.24 -3.94
CA GLU A 2 -64.53 35.07 -4.52
C GLU A 2 -64.99 34.07 -3.45
N ARG A 3 -65.93 33.22 -3.89
CA ARG A 3 -66.99 32.58 -3.13
C ARG A 3 -66.55 31.33 -2.36
N SER A 4 -67.20 31.16 -1.21
CA SER A 4 -67.29 29.91 -0.45
C SER A 4 -68.28 28.96 -1.10
N TYR A 5 -67.91 27.69 -1.26
CA TYR A 5 -68.86 26.56 -1.28
C TYR A 5 -68.19 25.34 -0.64
N ALA A 6 -68.80 24.86 0.45
CA ALA A 6 -68.64 23.50 0.94
C ALA A 6 -69.68 22.60 0.25
N SER A 7 -69.33 21.37 -0.12
CA SER A 7 -70.13 20.17 0.18
C SER A 7 -69.44 18.89 -0.32
N ARG A 8 -69.83 17.80 0.35
CA ARG A 8 -69.38 16.40 0.27
C ARG A 8 -69.67 15.75 -1.09
N SER A 9 -68.85 14.79 -1.49
CA SER A 9 -69.33 13.41 -1.69
C SER A 9 -68.17 12.42 -1.75
N SER A 10 -68.30 11.37 -0.94
CA SER A 10 -67.62 10.10 -1.04
C SER A 10 -68.46 9.18 -1.91
N GLY A 11 -67.84 8.46 -2.85
CA GLY A 11 -68.46 7.34 -3.55
C GLY A 11 -68.36 7.45 -5.07
N GLU A 12 -67.99 6.33 -5.70
CA GLU A 12 -68.15 6.02 -7.13
C GLU A 12 -67.16 6.66 -8.11
N LEU A 13 -66.02 5.97 -8.31
CA LEU A 13 -65.55 5.69 -9.67
C LEU A 13 -64.63 4.46 -9.68
N ALA A 14 -65.21 3.29 -9.39
CA ALA A 14 -64.64 2.02 -9.78
C ALA A 14 -65.36 1.59 -11.07
N THR A 15 -64.75 1.88 -12.23
CA THR A 15 -64.76 1.07 -13.47
C THR A 15 -64.34 1.96 -14.64
N ALA A 16 -63.11 1.78 -15.14
CA ALA A 16 -62.71 1.84 -16.56
C ALA A 16 -61.22 2.17 -16.68
N ALA A 17 -60.40 1.14 -16.96
CA ALA A 17 -59.25 1.16 -17.89
C ALA A 17 -58.34 -0.04 -17.60
N SER A 18 -58.54 -1.10 -18.38
CA SER A 18 -57.54 -2.12 -18.65
C SER A 18 -56.44 -1.53 -19.54
N GLY A 19 -55.19 -1.57 -19.09
CA GLY A 19 -54.03 -1.20 -19.91
C GLY A 19 -52.74 -1.50 -19.15
N GLY A 20 -51.95 -2.46 -19.64
CA GLY A 20 -50.76 -2.97 -18.97
C GLY A 20 -49.71 -1.89 -18.66
N GLY A 21 -49.39 -1.74 -17.37
CA GLY A 21 -48.29 -0.92 -16.87
C GLY A 21 -48.02 -1.30 -15.42
N ARG A 22 -46.74 -1.50 -15.06
CA ARG A 22 -46.31 -1.84 -13.68
C ARG A 22 -46.95 -0.91 -12.65
N PRO A 23 -47.40 -1.41 -11.47
CA PRO A 23 -47.98 -0.55 -10.45
C PRO A 23 -46.91 0.41 -9.92
N VAL A 24 -47.05 1.69 -10.23
CA VAL A 24 -46.24 2.76 -9.62
C VAL A 24 -46.74 2.94 -8.19
N ARG A 25 -45.96 2.47 -7.22
CA ARG A 25 -46.19 2.79 -5.80
C ARG A 25 -45.98 4.29 -5.61
N VAL A 26 -47.05 5.06 -5.51
CA VAL A 26 -46.99 6.44 -5.03
C VAL A 26 -46.64 6.38 -3.54
N ILE A 27 -45.40 6.70 -3.21
CA ILE A 27 -44.94 6.85 -1.83
C ILE A 27 -45.47 8.20 -1.34
N PRO A 28 -46.36 8.25 -0.34
CA PRO A 28 -46.73 9.53 0.25
C PRO A 28 -45.48 10.14 0.89
N LEU A 29 -45.15 11.37 0.49
CA LEU A 29 -44.09 12.16 1.12
C LEU A 29 -44.45 12.35 2.60
N ARG A 30 -43.85 11.55 3.47
CA ARG A 30 -43.80 11.84 4.91
C ARG A 30 -43.05 13.15 5.07
N GLN A 31 -43.76 14.22 5.39
CA GLN A 31 -43.11 15.42 5.92
C GLN A 31 -42.32 15.01 7.17
N PRO A 32 -41.06 15.47 7.32
CA PRO A 32 -40.31 15.21 8.54
C PRO A 32 -41.10 15.76 9.73
N PRO A 33 -41.17 15.04 10.86
CA PRO A 33 -41.80 15.58 12.06
C PRO A 33 -41.09 16.89 12.41
N GLY A 34 -41.90 17.89 12.79
CA GLY A 34 -41.47 19.28 12.98
C GLY A 34 -40.19 19.40 13.80
N PHE A 35 -39.39 20.41 13.45
CA PHE A 35 -38.20 20.81 14.18
C PHE A 35 -38.53 21.12 15.65
N GLY A 36 -38.52 20.09 16.48
CA GLY A 36 -38.21 20.22 17.89
C GLY A 36 -36.74 20.65 17.98
N SER A 37 -36.47 21.71 18.73
CA SER A 37 -35.15 22.23 18.99
C SER A 37 -34.24 21.14 19.59
N ILE A 38 -33.43 20.51 18.74
CA ILE A 38 -32.34 19.63 19.17
C ILE A 38 -31.25 20.53 19.77
N SER A 39 -31.37 20.82 21.06
CA SER A 39 -30.25 21.29 21.86
C SER A 39 -29.38 20.08 22.26
N SER A 40 -28.72 19.45 21.29
CA SER A 40 -27.69 18.46 21.58
C SER A 40 -26.32 19.15 21.61
N SER A 41 -25.98 19.77 22.74
CA SER A 41 -24.59 20.06 23.07
C SER A 41 -23.89 18.72 23.35
N SER A 42 -23.55 18.01 22.27
CA SER A 42 -22.70 16.83 22.36
C SER A 42 -21.41 17.27 23.06
N PRO A 43 -21.01 16.65 24.18
CA PRO A 43 -19.77 17.05 24.85
C PRO A 43 -18.61 16.92 23.87
N PRO A 44 -17.63 17.84 23.92
CA PRO A 44 -16.49 17.77 23.01
C PRO A 44 -15.78 16.42 23.17
N TRP A 45 -15.32 15.87 22.05
CA TRP A 45 -14.81 14.49 21.92
C TRP A 45 -13.77 14.10 22.98
N TRP A 46 -13.01 15.06 23.50
CA TRP A 46 -12.01 14.84 24.55
C TRP A 46 -12.62 14.52 25.91
N ARG A 47 -13.76 15.11 26.30
CA ARG A 47 -14.45 14.78 27.56
C ARG A 47 -15.06 13.38 27.51
N ALA A 48 -15.61 13.00 26.37
CA ALA A 48 -16.10 11.64 26.14
C ALA A 48 -14.96 10.60 26.10
N ALA A 49 -13.79 10.96 25.56
CA ALA A 49 -12.60 10.10 25.56
C ALA A 49 -12.01 9.93 26.97
N VAL A 50 -11.94 11.01 27.76
CA VAL A 50 -11.46 10.98 29.16
C VAL A 50 -12.41 10.21 30.07
N GLY A 51 -13.72 10.34 29.89
CA GLY A 51 -14.72 9.53 30.61
C GLY A 51 -14.57 8.04 30.29
N ARG A 52 -14.43 7.70 29.00
CA ARG A 52 -14.20 6.31 28.56
C ARG A 52 -12.91 5.73 29.12
N ALA A 53 -11.81 6.50 29.10
CA ALA A 53 -10.52 6.07 29.65
C ALA A 53 -10.55 5.83 31.18
N ARG A 54 -11.48 6.46 31.90
CA ARG A 54 -11.63 6.33 33.36
C ARG A 54 -12.44 5.11 33.78
N ASP A 55 -13.36 4.65 32.92
CA ASP A 55 -14.21 3.48 33.15
C ASP A 55 -13.66 2.20 32.51
N MET A 56 -12.55 2.29 31.75
CA MET A 56 -11.95 1.15 31.05
C MET A 56 -11.25 0.19 32.01
N GLY A 57 -11.61 -1.09 31.93
CA GLY A 57 -10.90 -2.16 32.63
C GLY A 57 -9.46 -2.33 32.12
N PRO A 58 -8.57 -3.00 32.88
CA PRO A 58 -7.17 -3.20 32.48
C PRO A 58 -7.03 -3.94 31.14
N LEU A 59 -7.99 -4.82 30.82
CA LEU A 59 -8.08 -5.53 29.54
C LEU A 59 -8.45 -4.60 28.38
N GLU A 60 -9.34 -3.63 28.59
CA GLU A 60 -9.73 -2.68 27.55
C GLU A 60 -8.62 -1.66 27.29
N TRP A 61 -7.86 -1.30 28.33
CA TRP A 61 -6.64 -0.51 28.21
C TRP A 61 -5.55 -1.27 27.42
N ALA A 62 -5.40 -2.57 27.68
CA ALA A 62 -4.48 -3.42 26.92
C ALA A 62 -4.93 -3.58 25.45
N GLU A 63 -6.22 -3.74 25.18
CA GLU A 63 -6.76 -3.80 23.80
C GLU A 63 -6.64 -2.46 23.06
N ALA A 64 -6.69 -1.34 23.78
CA ALA A 64 -6.49 0.00 23.21
C ALA A 64 -5.02 0.33 22.93
N ALA A 65 -4.10 -0.15 23.78
CA ALA A 65 -2.65 0.05 23.63
C ALA A 65 -2.01 -0.97 22.66
N LEU A 66 -2.53 -2.19 22.62
CA LEU A 66 -2.06 -3.30 21.80
C LEU A 66 -3.25 -3.95 21.07
N PRO A 67 -3.57 -3.47 19.85
CA PRO A 67 -4.62 -4.05 19.02
C PRO A 67 -4.42 -5.55 18.76
N CYS A 68 -3.18 -6.04 18.89
CA CYS A 68 -2.88 -7.46 18.76
C CYS A 68 -3.61 -8.37 19.76
N VAL A 69 -3.84 -7.88 20.97
CA VAL A 69 -4.54 -8.64 22.02
C VAL A 69 -6.00 -8.87 21.63
N ALA A 70 -6.63 -7.87 21.01
CA ALA A 70 -8.03 -7.94 20.61
C ALA A 70 -8.28 -8.98 19.52
N TRP A 71 -7.40 -9.09 18.51
CA TRP A 71 -7.56 -10.10 17.46
C TRP A 71 -7.12 -11.49 17.92
N MET A 72 -6.06 -11.59 18.73
CA MET A 72 -5.58 -12.87 19.26
C MET A 72 -6.65 -13.59 20.09
N ARG A 73 -7.44 -12.84 20.86
CA ARG A 73 -8.55 -13.39 21.66
C ARG A 73 -9.72 -13.93 20.82
N LYS A 74 -9.97 -13.33 19.66
CA LYS A 74 -11.02 -13.76 18.72
C LYS A 74 -10.52 -14.80 17.71
N TYR A 75 -9.25 -15.18 17.78
CA TYR A 75 -8.61 -16.04 16.80
C TYR A 75 -9.04 -17.51 16.93
N ARG A 76 -9.52 -18.09 15.83
CA ARG A 76 -9.98 -19.49 15.80
C ARG A 76 -8.83 -20.38 15.35
N TRP A 77 -7.97 -20.73 16.30
CA TRP A 77 -6.75 -21.52 16.09
C TRP A 77 -6.91 -22.78 15.23
N LYS A 78 -8.04 -23.48 15.32
CA LYS A 78 -8.26 -24.72 14.56
C LYS A 78 -8.57 -24.49 13.07
N GLU A 79 -9.10 -23.32 12.72
CA GLU A 79 -9.59 -23.04 11.36
C GLU A 79 -8.68 -22.08 10.62
N ASP A 80 -8.18 -21.05 11.30
CA ASP A 80 -7.42 -19.98 10.65
C ASP A 80 -5.91 -20.28 10.59
N LEU A 81 -5.36 -21.05 11.53
CA LEU A 81 -3.91 -21.24 11.66
C LEU A 81 -3.27 -21.86 10.41
N GLN A 82 -3.90 -22.89 9.84
CA GLN A 82 -3.36 -23.57 8.66
C GLN A 82 -3.40 -22.65 7.42
N ALA A 83 -4.48 -21.88 7.27
CA ALA A 83 -4.64 -20.96 6.16
C ALA A 83 -3.68 -19.77 6.28
N ASP A 84 -3.54 -19.20 7.47
CA ASP A 84 -2.66 -18.06 7.76
C ASP A 84 -1.19 -18.45 7.68
N LEU A 85 -0.81 -19.65 8.14
CA LEU A 85 0.56 -20.15 8.02
C LEU A 85 0.94 -20.35 6.55
N ALA A 86 0.07 -20.98 5.76
CA ALA A 86 0.31 -21.17 4.33
C ALA A 86 0.40 -19.82 3.59
N ALA A 87 -0.49 -18.88 3.92
CA ALA A 87 -0.46 -17.53 3.35
C ALA A 87 0.79 -16.75 3.76
N GLY A 88 1.16 -16.79 5.04
CA GLY A 88 2.33 -16.11 5.59
C GLY A 88 3.64 -16.63 5.01
N ILE A 89 3.80 -17.95 4.89
CA ILE A 89 4.95 -18.55 4.20
C ILE A 89 5.00 -18.09 2.74
N THR A 90 3.87 -18.13 2.04
CA THR A 90 3.79 -17.74 0.63
C THR A 90 4.16 -16.26 0.44
N VAL A 91 3.60 -15.36 1.25
CA VAL A 91 3.85 -13.91 1.18
C VAL A 91 5.29 -13.59 1.62
N GLY A 92 5.77 -14.18 2.71
CA GLY A 92 7.13 -13.97 3.21
C GLY A 92 8.19 -14.38 2.20
N VAL A 93 8.00 -15.53 1.55
CA VAL A 93 8.92 -16.01 0.52
C VAL A 93 8.93 -15.11 -0.72
N MET A 94 7.81 -14.47 -1.08
CA MET A 94 7.78 -13.45 -2.14
C MET A 94 8.45 -12.14 -1.72
N LEU A 95 8.31 -11.77 -0.44
CA LEU A 95 8.77 -10.50 0.08
C LEU A 95 10.29 -10.38 0.05
N VAL A 96 11.00 -11.47 0.32
CA VAL A 96 12.48 -11.52 0.33
C VAL A 96 13.11 -10.99 -0.97
N PRO A 97 12.87 -11.59 -2.15
CA PRO A 97 13.45 -11.10 -3.41
C PRO A 97 12.93 -9.71 -3.80
N GLN A 98 11.65 -9.42 -3.52
CA GLN A 98 11.06 -8.11 -3.79
C GLN A 98 11.77 -7.00 -3.01
N ALA A 99 11.95 -7.18 -1.70
CA ALA A 99 12.55 -6.20 -0.82
C ALA A 99 14.02 -5.94 -1.18
N MET A 100 14.78 -7.00 -1.50
CA MET A 100 16.16 -6.87 -1.98
C MET A 100 16.26 -6.10 -3.29
N SER A 101 15.33 -6.33 -4.22
CA SER A 101 15.27 -5.59 -5.49
C SER A 101 15.00 -4.10 -5.25
N TYR A 102 14.09 -3.78 -4.34
CA TYR A 102 13.74 -2.40 -4.01
C TYR A 102 14.86 -1.66 -3.29
N ALA A 103 15.62 -2.34 -2.41
CA ALA A 103 16.85 -1.76 -1.85
C ALA A 103 17.86 -1.39 -2.95
N LYS A 104 18.04 -2.25 -3.98
CA LYS A 104 18.89 -1.91 -5.13
C LYS A 104 18.33 -0.75 -5.97
N LEU A 105 17.00 -0.58 -6.05
CA LEU A 105 16.39 0.61 -6.67
C LEU A 105 16.67 1.88 -5.87
N ALA A 106 16.64 1.78 -4.53
CA ALA A 106 17.01 2.85 -3.61
C ALA A 106 18.52 3.12 -3.53
N GLY A 107 19.35 2.35 -4.25
CA GLY A 107 20.80 2.47 -4.22
C GLY A 107 21.46 2.00 -2.93
N LEU A 108 20.75 1.22 -2.12
CA LEU A 108 21.25 0.62 -0.88
C LEU A 108 21.68 -0.83 -1.09
N HIS A 109 22.47 -1.35 -0.14
CA HIS A 109 22.77 -2.78 -0.09
C HIS A 109 21.48 -3.60 0.09
N PRO A 110 21.37 -4.79 -0.55
CA PRO A 110 20.19 -5.64 -0.48
C PRO A 110 19.72 -6.00 0.93
N ILE A 111 20.63 -6.03 1.91
CA ILE A 111 20.32 -6.31 3.32
C ILE A 111 19.34 -5.30 3.93
N TYR A 112 19.41 -4.02 3.55
CA TYR A 112 18.46 -3.00 4.01
C TYR A 112 17.03 -3.26 3.48
N GLY A 113 16.92 -3.94 2.35
CA GLY A 113 15.65 -4.46 1.85
C GLY A 113 15.08 -5.51 2.80
N LEU A 114 15.91 -6.47 3.23
CA LEU A 114 15.48 -7.49 4.18
C LEU A 114 15.06 -6.89 5.53
N TYR A 115 15.79 -5.87 6.01
CA TYR A 115 15.42 -5.17 7.23
C TYR A 115 14.08 -4.44 7.11
N THR A 116 13.83 -3.75 6.00
CA THR A 116 12.55 -3.07 5.73
C THR A 116 11.40 -4.04 5.40
N GLY A 117 11.71 -5.27 4.98
CA GLY A 117 10.74 -6.35 4.82
C GLY A 117 10.48 -7.15 6.11
N PHE A 118 11.25 -6.94 7.19
CA PHE A 118 11.10 -7.67 8.45
C PHE A 118 10.58 -6.76 9.58
N VAL A 119 11.28 -5.66 9.84
CA VAL A 119 11.01 -4.80 11.00
C VAL A 119 9.61 -4.16 10.94
N PRO A 120 9.20 -3.51 9.83
CA PRO A 120 7.85 -2.93 9.74
C PRO A 120 6.73 -3.98 9.84
N LEU A 121 6.92 -5.21 9.35
CA LEU A 121 5.93 -6.28 9.48
C LEU A 121 5.79 -6.72 10.94
N PHE A 122 6.90 -6.84 11.66
CA PHE A 122 6.87 -7.19 13.07
C PHE A 122 6.18 -6.12 13.90
N VAL A 123 6.51 -4.85 13.66
CA VAL A 123 5.83 -3.70 14.29
C VAL A 123 4.34 -3.71 13.94
N TYR A 124 3.98 -3.91 12.66
CA TYR A 124 2.58 -3.97 12.22
C TYR A 124 1.82 -5.17 12.81
N ALA A 125 2.47 -6.30 13.08
CA ALA A 125 1.81 -7.43 13.73
C ALA A 125 1.38 -7.12 15.17
N ILE A 126 2.08 -6.19 15.83
CA ILE A 126 1.83 -5.78 17.22
C ILE A 126 0.81 -4.64 17.27
N PHE A 127 0.99 -3.60 16.45
CA PHE A 127 0.20 -2.37 16.49
C PHE A 127 -0.93 -2.33 15.44
N GLY A 128 -0.82 -3.14 14.40
CA GLY A 128 -1.79 -3.18 13.30
C GLY A 128 -3.14 -3.73 13.72
N SER A 129 -4.20 -3.12 13.20
CA SER A 129 -5.59 -3.51 13.46
C SER A 129 -6.17 -4.45 12.41
N SER A 130 -5.55 -4.58 11.24
CA SER A 130 -6.03 -5.43 10.14
C SER A 130 -5.23 -6.73 10.03
N ARG A 131 -5.94 -7.85 10.10
CA ARG A 131 -5.34 -9.20 10.01
C ARG A 131 -4.80 -9.54 8.61
N GLN A 132 -5.25 -8.83 7.57
CA GLN A 132 -4.99 -9.18 6.17
C GLN A 132 -4.02 -8.23 5.47
N LEU A 133 -3.65 -7.12 6.10
CA LEU A 133 -2.77 -6.13 5.48
C LEU A 133 -1.31 -6.50 5.74
N ALA A 134 -0.54 -6.67 4.67
CA ALA A 134 0.90 -6.82 4.74
C ALA A 134 1.56 -5.50 4.32
N VAL A 135 2.28 -4.88 5.24
CA VAL A 135 3.14 -3.72 4.95
C VAL A 135 4.43 -4.22 4.31
N GLY A 136 5.01 -3.47 3.39
CA GLY A 136 6.27 -3.85 2.76
C GLY A 136 6.90 -2.70 1.99
N PRO A 137 8.17 -2.84 1.58
CA PRO A 137 8.84 -1.81 0.80
C PRO A 137 8.17 -1.65 -0.57
N VAL A 138 8.19 -0.43 -1.09
CA VAL A 138 7.55 -0.08 -2.37
C VAL A 138 8.58 0.50 -3.35
N ALA A 139 8.43 0.13 -4.63
CA ALA A 139 9.36 0.52 -5.69
C ALA A 139 9.46 2.02 -5.89
N LEU A 140 8.32 2.74 -5.84
CA LEU A 140 8.29 4.17 -6.11
C LEU A 140 8.97 4.98 -5.01
N VAL A 141 8.70 4.66 -3.75
CA VAL A 141 9.42 5.24 -2.59
C VAL A 141 10.92 4.99 -2.71
N SER A 142 11.32 3.78 -3.13
CA SER A 142 12.73 3.44 -3.35
C SER A 142 13.38 4.34 -4.42
N LEU A 143 12.70 4.62 -5.52
CA LEU A 143 13.20 5.54 -6.55
C LEU A 143 13.28 7.00 -6.05
N LEU A 144 12.32 7.46 -5.24
CA LEU A 144 12.35 8.78 -4.63
C LEU A 144 13.55 8.96 -3.70
N VAL A 145 13.79 7.97 -2.84
CA VAL A 145 14.98 7.93 -1.97
C VAL A 145 16.25 8.00 -2.83
N SER A 146 16.35 7.16 -3.87
CA SER A 146 17.55 7.18 -4.73
C SER A 146 17.78 8.52 -5.42
N ASN A 147 16.73 9.18 -5.89
CA ASN A 147 16.84 10.42 -6.65
C ASN A 147 17.28 11.60 -5.77
N VAL A 148 16.80 11.64 -4.52
CA VAL A 148 17.14 12.72 -3.58
C VAL A 148 18.52 12.49 -2.98
N LEU A 149 18.78 11.30 -2.46
CA LEU A 149 20.07 11.02 -1.82
C LEU A 149 21.21 11.05 -2.86
N GLY A 150 20.95 10.59 -4.08
CA GLY A 150 21.93 10.65 -5.17
C GLY A 150 22.29 12.07 -5.63
N GLY A 151 21.44 13.06 -5.32
CA GLY A 151 21.73 14.48 -5.55
C GLY A 151 22.55 15.14 -4.42
N ILE A 152 22.68 14.48 -3.26
CA ILE A 152 23.40 14.99 -2.09
C ILE A 152 24.74 14.29 -1.94
N VAL A 153 24.75 12.96 -2.02
CA VAL A 153 25.95 12.13 -1.80
C VAL A 153 25.98 10.92 -2.73
N ASN A 154 27.20 10.47 -3.04
CA ASN A 154 27.42 9.26 -3.82
C ASN A 154 26.92 8.01 -3.07
N SER A 155 26.27 7.09 -3.78
CA SER A 155 25.70 5.86 -3.20
C SER A 155 26.72 4.90 -2.57
N SER A 156 28.01 5.08 -2.82
CA SER A 156 29.09 4.29 -2.22
C SER A 156 29.52 4.79 -0.83
N SER A 157 29.05 5.95 -0.40
CA SER A 157 29.41 6.54 0.90
C SER A 157 28.58 5.93 2.02
N GLU A 158 29.18 5.67 3.19
CA GLU A 158 28.46 5.28 4.40
C GLU A 158 27.37 6.31 4.76
N LEU A 159 27.64 7.59 4.49
CA LEU A 159 26.71 8.71 4.70
C LEU A 159 25.40 8.52 3.92
N TYR A 160 25.44 7.87 2.75
CA TYR A 160 24.23 7.60 1.96
C TYR A 160 23.23 6.75 2.75
N THR A 161 23.73 5.72 3.43
CA THR A 161 22.91 4.83 4.24
C THR A 161 22.39 5.55 5.47
N GLU A 162 23.22 6.36 6.13
CA GLU A 162 22.80 7.15 7.28
C GLU A 162 21.69 8.15 6.92
N LEU A 163 21.78 8.83 5.78
CA LEU A 163 20.72 9.71 5.29
C LEU A 163 19.44 8.95 4.93
N ALA A 164 19.55 7.73 4.40
CA ALA A 164 18.37 6.90 4.14
C ALA A 164 17.63 6.52 5.43
N ILE A 165 18.40 6.17 6.48
CA ILE A 165 17.85 5.87 7.81
C ILE A 165 17.22 7.13 8.43
N LEU A 166 17.89 8.28 8.34
CA LEU A 166 17.35 9.56 8.81
C LEU A 166 16.07 9.94 8.08
N LEU A 167 16.04 9.81 6.75
CA LEU A 167 14.86 10.11 5.94
C LEU A 167 13.70 9.19 6.30
N ALA A 168 13.95 7.88 6.47
CA ALA A 168 12.93 6.93 6.92
C ALA A 168 12.39 7.31 8.31
N PHE A 169 13.25 7.73 9.23
CA PHE A 169 12.86 8.21 10.55
C PHE A 169 11.99 9.48 10.47
N MET A 170 12.35 10.44 9.62
CA MET A 170 11.56 11.66 9.40
C MET A 170 10.18 11.35 8.79
N VAL A 171 10.11 10.45 7.81
CA VAL A 171 8.84 9.99 7.22
C VAL A 171 7.97 9.33 8.30
N GLY A 172 8.54 8.46 9.13
CA GLY A 172 7.82 7.83 10.23
C GLY A 172 7.27 8.83 11.25
N ILE A 173 8.02 9.90 11.58
CA ILE A 173 7.53 10.99 12.43
C ILE A 173 6.36 11.70 11.76
N LEU A 174 6.46 12.04 10.48
CA LEU A 174 5.39 12.74 9.75
C LEU A 174 4.12 11.89 9.66
N GLU A 175 4.26 10.59 9.37
CA GLU A 175 3.14 9.64 9.35
C GLU A 175 2.48 9.53 10.74
N CYS A 176 3.30 9.42 11.79
CA CYS A 176 2.81 9.41 13.16
C CYS A 176 2.08 10.72 13.51
N MET A 177 2.64 11.87 13.15
CA MET A 177 1.99 13.17 13.35
C MET A 177 0.64 13.24 12.63
N MET A 178 0.54 12.76 11.39
CA MET A 178 -0.73 12.77 10.65
C MET A 178 -1.78 11.85 11.29
N GLY A 179 -1.37 10.68 11.77
CA GLY A 179 -2.26 9.78 12.50
C GLY A 179 -2.72 10.38 13.83
N LEU A 180 -1.81 11.02 14.58
CA LEU A 180 -2.13 11.71 15.84
C LEU A 180 -3.10 12.88 15.65
N LEU A 181 -2.88 13.67 14.59
CA LEU A 181 -3.77 14.76 14.20
C LEU A 181 -5.09 14.26 13.58
N ARG A 182 -5.27 12.94 13.43
CA ARG A 182 -6.43 12.29 12.81
C ARG A 182 -6.74 12.86 11.43
N LEU A 183 -5.69 13.11 10.63
CA LEU A 183 -5.82 13.65 9.27
C LEU A 183 -6.38 12.63 8.25
N GLY A 184 -6.95 11.51 8.71
CA GLY A 184 -7.66 10.55 7.86
C GLY A 184 -8.83 11.09 7.09
N TRP A 185 -9.41 12.18 7.57
CA TRP A 185 -10.42 12.89 6.80
C TRP A 185 -9.86 13.46 5.48
N LEU A 186 -8.57 13.78 5.41
CA LEU A 186 -7.91 14.28 4.19
C LEU A 186 -7.97 13.27 3.04
N ILE A 187 -7.97 11.97 3.36
CA ILE A 187 -8.11 10.87 2.39
C ILE A 187 -9.41 10.99 1.58
N ARG A 188 -10.47 11.58 2.15
CA ARG A 188 -11.76 11.75 1.47
C ARG A 188 -11.71 12.77 0.33
N PHE A 189 -10.74 13.68 0.33
CA PHE A 189 -10.55 14.64 -0.76
C PHE A 189 -9.79 14.08 -1.96
N ILE A 190 -9.23 12.88 -1.82
CA ILE A 190 -8.51 12.23 -2.91
C ILE A 190 -9.52 11.60 -3.86
N SER A 191 -9.74 12.28 -4.98
CA SER A 191 -10.65 11.82 -6.03
C SER A 191 -10.17 10.52 -6.69
N HIS A 192 -11.11 9.76 -7.25
CA HIS A 192 -10.79 8.56 -8.02
C HIS A 192 -9.83 8.86 -9.19
N SER A 193 -9.98 10.01 -9.83
CA SER A 193 -9.13 10.45 -10.95
C SER A 193 -7.67 10.66 -10.53
N VAL A 194 -7.42 11.23 -9.34
CA VAL A 194 -6.06 11.42 -8.82
C VAL A 194 -5.39 10.07 -8.55
N ILE A 195 -6.11 9.13 -7.93
CA ILE A 195 -5.59 7.78 -7.64
C ILE A 195 -5.28 7.03 -8.94
N SER A 196 -6.19 7.09 -9.91
CA SER A 196 -6.00 6.45 -11.22
C SER A 196 -4.79 7.03 -11.97
N GLY A 197 -4.66 8.36 -12.00
CA GLY A 197 -3.52 9.04 -12.62
C GLY A 197 -2.20 8.70 -11.93
N PHE A 198 -2.16 8.75 -10.60
CA PHE A 198 -1.00 8.36 -9.80
C PHE A 198 -0.61 6.90 -10.05
N THR A 199 -1.56 5.96 -10.03
CA THR A 199 -1.30 4.53 -10.24
C THR A 199 -0.73 4.28 -11.64
N THR A 200 -1.27 4.95 -12.66
CA THR A 200 -0.81 4.81 -14.05
C THR A 200 0.60 5.37 -14.23
N ALA A 201 0.87 6.58 -13.71
CA ALA A 201 2.20 7.18 -13.74
C ALA A 201 3.23 6.31 -12.98
N SER A 202 2.84 5.81 -11.81
CA SER A 202 3.67 4.90 -11.00
C SER A 202 4.00 3.62 -11.76
N ALA A 203 3.02 3.01 -12.44
CA ALA A 203 3.24 1.82 -13.26
C ALA A 203 4.24 2.07 -14.40
N ILE A 204 4.15 3.23 -15.08
CA ILE A 204 5.09 3.61 -16.14
C ILE A 204 6.50 3.81 -15.57
N VAL A 205 6.64 4.58 -14.49
CA VAL A 205 7.95 4.85 -13.86
C VAL A 205 8.60 3.56 -13.37
N ILE A 206 7.83 2.70 -12.69
CA ILE A 206 8.30 1.40 -12.23
C ILE A 206 8.73 0.55 -13.43
N GLY A 207 7.90 0.44 -14.46
CA GLY A 207 8.21 -0.33 -15.68
C GLY A 207 9.51 0.13 -16.35
N LEU A 208 9.65 1.43 -16.61
CA LEU A 208 10.86 2.01 -17.19
C LEU A 208 12.09 1.78 -16.30
N SER A 209 11.95 1.86 -14.98
CA SER A 209 13.06 1.63 -14.04
C SER A 209 13.58 0.19 -14.04
N GLN A 210 12.77 -0.78 -14.50
CA GLN A 210 13.17 -2.18 -14.61
C GLN A 210 13.88 -2.50 -15.94
N ILE A 211 13.75 -1.65 -16.97
CA ILE A 211 14.34 -1.89 -18.30
C ILE A 211 15.87 -2.09 -18.23
N LYS A 212 16.54 -1.39 -17.29
CA LYS A 212 17.98 -1.53 -17.05
C LYS A 212 18.44 -2.98 -16.83
N TYR A 213 17.59 -3.81 -16.22
CA TYR A 213 17.90 -5.23 -15.97
C TYR A 213 17.76 -6.09 -17.23
N PHE A 214 17.01 -5.65 -18.24
CA PHE A 214 16.86 -6.33 -19.52
C PHE A 214 17.94 -5.92 -20.52
N ILE A 215 18.29 -4.64 -20.58
CA ILE A 215 19.24 -4.11 -21.58
C ILE A 215 20.71 -4.38 -21.21
N GLY A 216 21.00 -4.61 -19.92
CA GLY A 216 22.31 -5.08 -19.44
C GLY A 216 23.37 -4.00 -19.24
N TYR A 217 23.01 -2.71 -19.29
CA TYR A 217 23.89 -1.60 -18.95
C TYR A 217 23.28 -0.69 -17.86
N ASN A 218 24.13 0.15 -17.27
CA ASN A 218 23.72 1.05 -16.21
C ASN A 218 22.88 2.22 -16.77
N VAL A 219 21.60 2.26 -16.39
CA VAL A 219 20.70 3.39 -16.64
C VAL A 219 20.64 4.26 -15.38
N THR A 220 20.55 5.58 -15.58
CA THR A 220 20.37 6.54 -14.49
C THR A 220 19.14 6.17 -13.64
N ARG A 221 19.34 6.10 -12.32
CA ARG A 221 18.24 5.87 -11.36
C ARG A 221 17.49 7.17 -11.16
N SER A 222 16.28 7.28 -11.68
CA SER A 222 15.49 8.51 -11.64
C SER A 222 14.02 8.20 -11.42
N SER A 223 13.35 9.02 -10.62
CA SER A 223 11.88 9.02 -10.53
C SER A 223 11.21 9.85 -11.63
N LYS A 224 12.00 10.59 -12.44
CA LYS A 224 11.53 11.40 -13.56
C LYS A 224 11.60 10.59 -14.86
N ILE A 225 10.51 10.65 -15.65
CA ILE A 225 10.36 9.88 -16.90
C ILE A 225 11.34 10.37 -17.98
N ILE A 226 11.45 11.69 -18.21
CA ILE A 226 12.25 12.24 -19.31
C ILE A 226 13.73 11.84 -19.19
N PRO A 227 14.43 12.08 -18.06
CA PRO A 227 15.84 11.68 -17.91
C PRO A 227 16.04 10.16 -18.00
N LEU A 228 15.03 9.38 -17.61
CA LEU A 228 15.08 7.92 -17.67
C LEU A 228 15.03 7.43 -19.12
N ILE A 229 14.14 8.01 -19.95
CA ILE A 229 14.05 7.70 -21.38
C ILE A 229 15.31 8.15 -22.12
N GLU A 230 15.79 9.37 -21.85
CA GLU A 230 17.03 9.89 -22.44
C GLU A 230 18.22 8.98 -22.13
N SER A 231 18.36 8.53 -20.87
CA SER A 231 19.42 7.59 -20.47
C SER A 231 19.31 6.24 -21.17
N ILE A 232 18.09 5.74 -21.39
CA ILE A 232 17.87 4.50 -22.13
C ILE A 232 18.29 4.68 -23.60
N ILE A 233 17.84 5.73 -24.28
CA ILE A 233 18.13 5.97 -25.70
C ILE A 233 19.63 6.22 -25.91
N ALA A 234 20.26 7.04 -25.06
CA ALA A 234 21.68 7.34 -25.16
C ALA A 234 22.57 6.09 -24.97
N GLY A 235 22.14 5.15 -24.13
CA GLY A 235 22.85 3.91 -23.86
C GLY A 235 22.55 2.76 -24.83
N ALA A 236 21.68 2.95 -25.83
CA ALA A 236 21.19 1.86 -26.68
C ALA A 236 22.30 1.07 -27.41
N GLY A 237 23.44 1.70 -27.68
CA GLY A 237 24.61 1.03 -28.27
C GLY A 237 25.34 0.05 -27.34
N GLN A 238 25.09 0.08 -26.03
CA GLN A 238 25.72 -0.80 -25.03
C GLN A 238 24.84 -2.01 -24.68
N PHE A 239 23.89 -2.33 -25.55
CA PHE A 239 22.94 -3.42 -25.33
C PHE A 239 23.63 -4.79 -25.20
N SER A 240 23.23 -5.55 -24.19
CA SER A 240 23.76 -6.88 -23.91
C SER A 240 22.66 -7.94 -24.11
N TRP A 241 22.91 -8.89 -25.02
CA TRP A 241 21.98 -9.99 -25.31
C TRP A 241 21.72 -10.95 -24.13
N PRO A 242 22.73 -11.36 -23.32
CA PRO A 242 22.49 -12.35 -22.27
C PRO A 242 21.46 -11.91 -21.20
N PRO A 243 21.55 -10.69 -20.62
CA PRO A 243 20.52 -10.20 -19.69
C PRO A 243 19.13 -10.10 -20.33
N PHE A 244 19.06 -9.70 -21.61
CA PHE A 244 17.80 -9.57 -22.34
C PHE A 244 17.09 -10.91 -22.53
N VAL A 245 17.82 -11.92 -23.01
CA VAL A 245 17.29 -13.27 -23.24
C VAL A 245 16.87 -13.90 -21.91
N MET A 246 17.70 -13.77 -20.88
CA MET A 246 17.39 -14.28 -19.55
C MET A 246 16.14 -13.62 -18.96
N GLY A 247 16.09 -12.28 -18.96
CA GLY A 247 14.95 -11.52 -18.45
C GLY A 247 13.66 -11.86 -19.21
N SER A 248 13.73 -11.99 -20.53
CA SER A 248 12.59 -12.35 -21.38
C SER A 248 12.11 -13.78 -21.16
N ALA A 249 13.03 -14.73 -20.93
CA ALA A 249 12.70 -16.10 -20.59
C ALA A 249 11.98 -16.17 -19.24
N PHE A 250 12.51 -15.51 -18.20
CA PHE A 250 11.84 -15.45 -16.90
C PHE A 250 10.49 -14.75 -16.97
N LEU A 251 10.38 -13.63 -17.69
CA LEU A 251 9.11 -12.94 -17.88
C LEU A 251 8.07 -13.85 -18.55
N THR A 252 8.47 -14.60 -19.57
CA THR A 252 7.61 -15.60 -20.23
C THR A 252 7.17 -16.68 -19.25
N ILE A 253 8.07 -17.19 -18.42
CA ILE A 253 7.75 -18.18 -17.37
C ILE A 253 6.72 -17.60 -16.39
N LEU A 254 6.95 -16.39 -15.86
CA LEU A 254 6.02 -15.73 -14.93
C LEU A 254 4.64 -15.51 -15.57
N LEU A 255 4.59 -15.04 -16.81
CA LEU A 255 3.33 -14.80 -17.52
C LEU A 255 2.58 -16.10 -17.79
N THR A 256 3.30 -17.17 -18.15
CA THR A 256 2.74 -18.50 -18.36
C THR A 256 2.16 -19.06 -17.07
N MET A 257 2.92 -19.01 -15.97
CA MET A 257 2.45 -19.44 -14.65
C MET A 257 1.21 -18.64 -14.19
N LYS A 258 1.21 -17.32 -14.43
CA LYS A 258 0.08 -16.44 -14.13
C LYS A 258 -1.16 -16.81 -14.96
N ASN A 259 -1.00 -17.08 -16.26
CA ASN A 259 -2.11 -17.41 -17.15
C ASN A 259 -2.72 -18.79 -16.81
N ILE A 260 -1.86 -19.79 -16.58
CA ILE A 260 -2.28 -21.13 -16.16
C ILE A 260 -3.02 -21.06 -14.81
N GLY A 261 -2.48 -20.32 -13.84
CA GLY A 261 -3.12 -20.13 -12.54
C GLY A 261 -4.44 -19.35 -12.58
N LYS A 262 -4.69 -18.56 -13.64
CA LYS A 262 -5.98 -17.91 -13.89
C LYS A 262 -6.99 -18.88 -14.53
N SER A 263 -6.53 -19.70 -15.47
CA SER A 263 -7.38 -20.64 -16.20
C SER A 263 -7.83 -21.82 -15.33
N ASN A 264 -6.94 -22.36 -14.48
CA ASN A 264 -7.23 -23.54 -13.69
C ASN A 264 -7.34 -23.23 -12.19
N LYS A 265 -8.54 -23.40 -11.61
CA LYS A 265 -8.79 -23.16 -10.17
C LYS A 265 -7.91 -24.04 -9.27
N ARG A 266 -7.50 -25.24 -9.71
CA ARG A 266 -6.61 -26.14 -8.95
C ARG A 266 -5.15 -25.65 -8.91
N LEU A 267 -4.72 -24.88 -9.90
CA LEU A 267 -3.34 -24.36 -10.02
C LEU A 267 -3.23 -22.89 -9.58
N ARG A 268 -4.17 -22.39 -8.77
CA ARG A 268 -4.14 -21.01 -8.30
C ARG A 268 -2.88 -20.68 -7.50
N PHE A 269 -2.33 -21.68 -6.79
CA PHE A 269 -1.05 -21.57 -6.08
C PHE A 269 0.12 -21.26 -7.03
N LEU A 270 0.06 -21.71 -8.29
CA LEU A 270 1.11 -21.48 -9.29
C LEU A 270 1.30 -19.98 -9.59
N ARG A 271 0.23 -19.18 -9.47
CA ARG A 271 0.32 -17.72 -9.59
C ARG A 271 1.12 -17.10 -8.45
N ALA A 272 0.99 -17.66 -7.24
CA ALA A 272 1.70 -17.20 -6.06
C ALA A 272 3.16 -17.69 -6.06
N SER A 273 3.42 -18.92 -6.50
CA SER A 273 4.79 -19.43 -6.55
C SER A 273 5.64 -18.87 -7.70
N GLY A 274 5.07 -18.07 -8.62
CA GLY A 274 5.75 -17.54 -9.81
C GLY A 274 7.07 -16.81 -9.53
N PRO A 275 7.07 -15.71 -8.73
CA PRO A 275 8.30 -14.99 -8.38
C PRO A 275 9.34 -15.89 -7.70
N LEU A 276 8.90 -16.77 -6.78
CA LEU A 276 9.78 -17.71 -6.10
C LEU A 276 10.44 -18.69 -7.08
N THR A 277 9.64 -19.24 -8.00
CA THR A 277 10.11 -20.18 -9.01
C THR A 277 11.17 -19.54 -9.89
N ALA A 278 10.95 -18.28 -10.29
CA ALA A 278 11.94 -17.52 -11.05
C ALA A 278 13.23 -17.26 -10.27
N VAL A 279 13.14 -16.95 -8.97
CA VAL A 279 14.33 -16.75 -8.12
C VAL A 279 15.11 -18.05 -7.95
N VAL A 280 14.43 -19.17 -7.67
CA VAL A 280 15.07 -20.48 -7.50
C VAL A 280 15.73 -20.93 -8.81
N LEU A 281 14.99 -20.91 -9.92
CA LEU A 281 15.52 -21.29 -11.24
C LEU A 281 16.66 -20.36 -11.68
N GLY A 282 16.54 -19.05 -11.45
CA GLY A 282 17.59 -18.09 -11.75
C GLY A 282 18.85 -18.33 -10.93
N THR A 283 18.70 -18.61 -9.64
CA THR A 283 19.85 -18.91 -8.76
C THR A 283 20.56 -20.20 -9.19
N ILE A 284 19.80 -21.25 -9.50
CA ILE A 284 20.35 -22.53 -10.01
C ILE A 284 21.07 -22.30 -11.34
N PHE A 285 20.45 -21.57 -12.27
CA PHE A 285 21.04 -21.28 -13.57
C PHE A 285 22.36 -20.51 -13.45
N VAL A 286 22.38 -19.42 -12.67
CA VAL A 286 23.59 -18.61 -12.47
C VAL A 286 24.69 -19.42 -11.79
N LYS A 287 24.35 -20.29 -10.84
CA LYS A 287 25.31 -21.18 -10.15
C LYS A 287 25.91 -22.25 -11.06
N ILE A 288 25.22 -22.67 -12.11
CA ILE A 288 25.75 -23.68 -13.06
C ILE A 288 26.56 -22.99 -14.15
N PHE A 289 25.99 -21.98 -14.79
CA PHE A 289 26.55 -21.39 -16.02
C PHE A 289 27.48 -20.20 -15.80
N HIS A 290 27.50 -19.60 -14.60
CA HIS A 290 28.34 -18.44 -14.23
C HIS A 290 28.44 -17.34 -15.33
N PRO A 291 27.32 -16.83 -15.84
CA PRO A 291 27.36 -15.86 -16.94
C PRO A 291 28.00 -14.53 -16.49
N PRO A 292 29.13 -14.09 -17.09
CA PRO A 292 29.87 -12.90 -16.64
C PRO A 292 29.10 -11.58 -16.88
N ALA A 293 28.16 -11.58 -17.83
CA ALA A 293 27.36 -10.41 -18.18
C ALA A 293 26.22 -10.11 -17.18
N ILE A 294 25.99 -10.97 -16.17
CA ILE A 294 24.85 -10.84 -15.26
C ILE A 294 25.34 -10.50 -13.86
N SER A 295 24.94 -9.33 -13.38
CA SER A 295 25.27 -8.87 -12.03
C SER A 295 24.57 -9.73 -10.98
N VAL A 296 25.34 -10.36 -10.10
CA VAL A 296 24.82 -11.16 -8.98
C VAL A 296 24.61 -10.27 -7.76
N VAL A 297 23.77 -10.70 -6.81
CA VAL A 297 23.52 -9.99 -5.55
C VAL A 297 24.78 -9.94 -4.67
N GLY A 298 25.64 -10.96 -4.76
CA GLY A 298 26.82 -11.11 -3.90
C GLY A 298 26.46 -11.71 -2.53
N GLU A 299 27.42 -11.68 -1.62
CA GLU A 299 27.21 -12.13 -0.24
C GLU A 299 26.38 -11.11 0.55
N ILE A 300 25.46 -11.62 1.37
CA ILE A 300 24.62 -10.80 2.23
C ILE A 300 25.12 -11.00 3.66
N PRO A 301 25.57 -9.93 4.35
CA PRO A 301 26.06 -10.07 5.71
C PRO A 301 24.95 -10.63 6.61
N GLN A 302 25.34 -11.55 7.49
CA GLN A 302 24.42 -12.12 8.47
C GLN A 302 24.38 -11.25 9.72
N GLY A 303 23.18 -11.02 10.25
CA GLY A 303 23.00 -10.29 11.49
C GLY A 303 21.68 -9.53 11.54
N LEU A 304 21.33 -9.11 12.75
CA LEU A 304 20.24 -8.16 12.98
C LEU A 304 20.75 -6.73 12.76
N PRO A 305 19.86 -5.79 12.38
CA PRO A 305 20.24 -4.39 12.27
C PRO A 305 20.73 -3.88 13.63
N LYS A 306 21.95 -3.32 13.67
CA LYS A 306 22.45 -2.65 14.87
C LYS A 306 21.67 -1.35 15.04
N PHE A 307 21.24 -1.05 16.26
CA PHE A 307 20.64 0.25 16.55
C PHE A 307 21.70 1.33 16.43
N SER A 308 21.48 2.29 15.54
CA SER A 308 22.38 3.42 15.29
C SER A 308 21.57 4.70 15.25
N ILE A 309 22.04 5.73 15.95
CA ILE A 309 21.47 7.07 15.84
C ILE A 309 22.07 7.71 14.58
N PRO A 310 21.25 8.15 13.60
CA PRO A 310 21.76 8.77 12.38
C PRO A 310 22.51 10.06 12.75
N ARG A 311 23.76 10.23 12.28
CA ARG A 311 24.59 11.39 12.63
C ARG A 311 24.35 12.60 11.72
N GLY A 312 23.76 12.40 10.54
CA GLY A 312 23.52 13.42 9.51
C GLY A 312 22.40 14.43 9.80
N PHE A 313 22.20 14.84 11.06
CA PHE A 313 21.14 15.80 11.43
C PHE A 313 21.26 17.16 10.74
N GLU A 314 22.44 17.51 10.22
CA GLU A 314 22.67 18.72 9.42
C GLU A 314 21.81 18.75 8.14
N HIS A 315 21.49 17.58 7.58
CA HIS A 315 20.72 17.46 6.34
C HIS A 315 19.20 17.44 6.54
N VAL A 316 18.69 17.51 7.77
CA VAL A 316 17.25 17.44 8.05
C VAL A 316 16.46 18.48 7.27
N MET A 317 16.94 19.73 7.23
CA MET A 317 16.25 20.80 6.48
C MET A 317 16.23 20.55 4.97
N SER A 318 17.28 19.92 4.43
CA SER A 318 17.37 19.54 3.02
C SER A 318 16.49 18.34 2.68
N LEU A 319 16.32 17.40 3.62
CA LEU A 319 15.51 16.20 3.45
C LEU A 319 14.03 16.40 3.73
N MET A 320 13.65 17.47 4.43
CA MET A 320 12.27 17.74 4.84
C MET A 320 11.27 17.78 3.68
N PRO A 321 11.53 18.47 2.54
CA PRO A 321 10.60 18.44 1.41
C PRO A 321 10.39 17.03 0.86
N THR A 322 11.44 16.21 0.84
CA THR A 322 11.38 14.81 0.40
C THR A 322 10.62 13.95 1.39
N ALA A 323 10.81 14.14 2.69
CA ALA A 323 10.07 13.42 3.73
C ALA A 323 8.56 13.68 3.57
N VAL A 324 8.16 14.93 3.36
CA VAL A 324 6.76 15.30 3.09
C VAL A 324 6.25 14.68 1.79
N LEU A 325 7.05 14.70 0.72
CA LEU A 325 6.70 14.08 -0.56
C LEU A 325 6.46 12.57 -0.41
N ILE A 326 7.40 11.86 0.21
CA ILE A 326 7.30 10.40 0.44
C ILE A 326 6.08 10.08 1.30
N THR A 327 5.85 10.88 2.34
CA THR A 327 4.68 10.75 3.22
C THR A 327 3.36 10.89 2.44
N GLY A 328 3.25 11.88 1.56
CA GLY A 328 2.06 12.05 0.71
C GLY A 328 1.88 10.92 -0.30
N VAL A 329 2.98 10.41 -0.86
CA VAL A 329 2.98 9.24 -1.75
C VAL A 329 2.52 7.98 -1.01
N ALA A 330 3.00 7.74 0.21
CA ALA A 330 2.62 6.61 1.03
C ALA A 330 1.11 6.62 1.34
N ILE A 331 0.54 7.80 1.62
CA ILE A 331 -0.92 7.98 1.76
C ILE A 331 -1.63 7.59 0.45
N LEU A 332 -1.20 8.12 -0.70
CA LEU A 332 -1.84 7.84 -1.98
C LEU A 332 -1.82 6.35 -2.32
N GLU A 333 -0.71 5.66 -2.06
CA GLU A 333 -0.56 4.21 -2.26
C GLU A 333 -1.50 3.43 -1.34
N SER A 334 -1.47 3.74 -0.04
CA SER A 334 -2.33 3.11 0.97
C SER A 334 -3.82 3.25 0.63
N VAL A 335 -4.26 4.47 0.31
CA VAL A 335 -5.65 4.77 -0.06
C VAL A 335 -6.03 4.08 -1.37
N GLY A 336 -5.11 4.02 -2.34
CA GLY A 336 -5.32 3.32 -3.60
C GLY A 336 -5.56 1.83 -3.39
N ILE A 337 -4.74 1.18 -2.57
CA ILE A 337 -4.88 -0.24 -2.22
C ILE A 337 -6.18 -0.49 -1.46
N ALA A 338 -6.47 0.34 -0.46
CA ALA A 338 -7.69 0.23 0.33
C ALA A 338 -8.95 0.34 -0.55
N LYS A 339 -9.02 1.34 -1.43
CA LYS A 339 -10.15 1.53 -2.38
C LYS A 339 -10.25 0.38 -3.38
N ALA A 340 -9.14 -0.14 -3.89
CA ALA A 340 -9.14 -1.30 -4.78
C ALA A 340 -9.65 -2.57 -4.07
N LEU A 341 -9.28 -2.78 -2.80
CA LEU A 341 -9.71 -3.94 -2.01
C LEU A 341 -11.20 -3.84 -1.63
N ALA A 342 -11.64 -2.65 -1.23
CA ALA A 342 -13.03 -2.33 -0.93
C ALA A 342 -13.95 -2.56 -2.13
N ALA A 343 -13.55 -2.06 -3.31
CA ALA A 343 -14.30 -2.29 -4.55
C ALA A 343 -14.37 -3.77 -4.94
N LYS A 344 -13.33 -4.55 -4.66
CA LYS A 344 -13.28 -5.99 -4.97
C LYS A 344 -14.11 -6.85 -4.02
N ASN A 345 -14.19 -6.47 -2.75
CA ASN A 345 -14.85 -7.24 -1.69
C ASN A 345 -16.24 -6.71 -1.31
N GLY A 346 -16.65 -5.56 -1.86
CA GLY A 346 -18.00 -5.00 -1.69
C GLY A 346 -18.27 -4.35 -0.33
N TYR A 347 -17.25 -3.82 0.35
CA TYR A 347 -17.40 -3.08 1.61
C TYR A 347 -17.11 -1.58 1.44
N GLU A 348 -17.77 -0.70 2.22
CA GLU A 348 -17.44 0.73 2.28
C GLU A 348 -16.23 0.98 3.19
N LEU A 349 -15.33 1.88 2.77
CA LEU A 349 -14.15 2.27 3.55
C LEU A 349 -14.51 3.33 4.59
N ASP A 350 -14.33 3.00 5.87
CA ASP A 350 -14.39 3.98 6.96
C ASP A 350 -13.01 4.65 7.16
N SER A 351 -12.81 5.79 6.49
CA SER A 351 -11.51 6.51 6.46
C SER A 351 -10.97 6.91 7.83
N ASN A 352 -11.85 7.09 8.82
CA ASN A 352 -11.43 7.50 10.18
C ASN A 352 -10.88 6.33 10.99
N LYS A 353 -11.31 5.10 10.71
CA LYS A 353 -10.70 3.90 11.31
C LYS A 353 -9.33 3.68 10.70
N GLU A 354 -9.22 3.72 9.38
CA GLU A 354 -7.95 3.44 8.69
C GLU A 354 -6.83 4.44 9.03
N ALA A 355 -7.08 5.74 9.13
CA ALA A 355 -6.02 6.69 9.46
C ALA A 355 -5.60 6.71 10.94
N SER A 356 -6.47 6.25 11.84
CA SER A 356 -6.07 5.93 13.23
C SER A 356 -5.42 4.54 13.35
N HIS A 357 -5.47 3.73 12.29
CA HIS A 357 -5.04 2.33 12.22
C HIS A 357 -3.73 2.11 11.45
N TYR A 358 -3.10 3.19 10.96
CA TYR A 358 -1.74 3.18 10.44
C TYR A 358 -0.68 3.59 11.48
N HIS A 359 -1.02 3.52 12.77
CA HIS A 359 -0.05 3.58 13.86
C HIS A 359 0.46 2.21 14.24
#